data_AF-A0A960NPQ8-F1
#
_entry.id   AF-A0A960NPQ8-F1
#
_cell.length_a   1.000
_cell.length_b   1.000
_cell.length_c   1.000
_cell.angle_alpha   90.00
_cell.angle_beta   90.00
_cell.angle_gamma   90.00
#
_symmetry.space_group_name_H-M   'P 1'
#
loop_
_entity.id
_entity.type
_entity.pdbx_description
1 polymer ?
#
loop_
_entity_poly.entity_id
_entity_poly.type
_entity_poly.pdbx_seq_one_letter_code
_entity_poly.pdbx_strand_id
1 'polypeptide(L)'
;LVCAAGVVLVGHSLHHAHPAVAAARFLSDLPPETQCGFTGYTEPSVVFYTDRKWETLRSEDLPSFLGMPGSRALVIREREVKADRAFRQLFAPSRQADREQAGPVTREELEALGYHVDVVEGINPARSSYVRLLVAKKTGP
;
A
#
# COMPACT_ATOMS: atom_id res chain seq x y z
N LEU A 1 25.01 -32.25 -4.07
CA LEU A 1 25.27 -30.79 -4.11
C LEU A 1 23.99 -30.10 -4.61
N VAL A 2 22.95 -30.02 -3.78
CA VAL A 2 21.65 -29.43 -4.14
C VAL A 2 21.17 -28.58 -2.98
N CYS A 3 21.88 -27.49 -2.67
CA CYS A 3 21.47 -26.55 -1.62
C CYS A 3 21.68 -25.07 -1.97
N ALA A 4 22.23 -24.70 -3.14
CA ALA A 4 22.59 -23.30 -3.41
C ALA A 4 21.64 -22.56 -4.37
N ALA A 5 20.93 -23.27 -5.27
CA ALA A 5 20.10 -22.63 -6.29
C ALA A 5 18.75 -22.10 -5.77
N GLY A 6 18.27 -22.61 -4.62
CA GLY A 6 16.99 -22.18 -4.04
C GLY A 6 17.04 -20.82 -3.34
N VAL A 7 18.21 -20.38 -2.86
CA VAL A 7 18.34 -19.15 -2.06
C VAL A 7 18.42 -17.90 -2.95
N VAL A 8 19.00 -18.02 -4.15
CA VAL A 8 19.20 -16.87 -5.05
C VAL A 8 17.91 -16.45 -5.76
N LEU A 9 17.05 -17.41 -6.17
CA LEU A 9 15.73 -17.11 -6.76
C LEU A 9 14.73 -16.57 -5.73
N VAL A 10 14.80 -17.04 -4.48
CA VAL A 10 13.98 -16.50 -3.38
C VAL A 10 14.42 -15.06 -3.04
N GLY A 11 15.72 -14.76 -3.07
CA GLY A 11 16.23 -13.41 -2.87
C GLY A 11 15.76 -12.40 -3.93
N HIS A 12 15.70 -12.80 -5.21
CA HIS A 12 15.27 -11.90 -6.30
C HIS A 12 13.75 -11.65 -6.32
N SER A 13 12.93 -12.63 -5.91
CA SER A 13 11.48 -12.47 -5.78
C SER A 13 11.07 -11.71 -4.50
N LEU A 14 11.89 -11.74 -3.44
CA LEU A 14 11.62 -11.01 -2.19
C LEU A 14 11.84 -9.49 -2.32
N HIS A 15 12.80 -9.06 -3.13
CA HIS A 15 12.95 -7.63 -3.44
C HIS A 15 11.78 -7.07 -4.28
N HIS A 16 11.07 -7.94 -5.00
CA HIS A 16 9.80 -7.63 -5.65
C HIS A 16 8.59 -7.71 -4.70
N ALA A 17 8.77 -8.19 -3.47
CA ALA A 17 7.68 -8.45 -2.54
C ALA A 17 7.46 -7.34 -1.51
N HIS A 18 8.32 -6.31 -1.43
CA HIS A 18 8.13 -5.21 -0.50
C HIS A 18 7.19 -4.15 -1.12
N PRO A 19 5.96 -3.98 -0.61
CA PRO A 19 4.95 -3.10 -1.20
C PRO A 19 5.46 -1.66 -1.38
N ALA A 20 6.24 -1.16 -0.42
CA ALA A 20 6.81 0.17 -0.50
C ALA A 20 7.74 0.41 -1.70
N VAL A 21 8.52 -0.59 -2.15
CA VAL A 21 9.42 -0.44 -3.31
C VAL A 21 8.62 -0.38 -4.61
N ALA A 22 7.60 -1.22 -4.74
CA ALA A 22 6.69 -1.19 -5.89
C ALA A 22 5.89 0.11 -5.94
N ALA A 23 5.36 0.56 -4.79
CA ALA A 23 4.69 1.85 -4.67
C ALA A 23 5.61 3.01 -5.06
N ALA A 24 6.87 3.00 -4.62
CA ALA A 24 7.83 4.03 -4.96
C ALA A 24 8.15 4.11 -6.45
N ARG A 25 8.24 2.96 -7.14
CA ARG A 25 8.43 2.93 -8.61
C ARG A 25 7.28 3.63 -9.34
N PHE A 26 6.05 3.41 -8.89
CA PHE A 26 4.89 4.09 -9.47
C PHE A 26 4.89 5.62 -9.23
N LEU A 27 5.51 6.05 -8.12
CA LEU A 27 5.58 7.44 -7.66
C LEU A 27 6.92 8.13 -8.01
N SER A 28 7.76 7.56 -8.87
CA SER A 28 9.11 8.10 -9.10
C SER A 28 9.14 9.42 -9.90
N ASP A 29 8.06 9.72 -10.62
CA ASP A 29 7.91 10.85 -11.54
C ASP A 29 7.04 11.98 -10.95
N LEU A 30 6.82 11.99 -9.63
CA LEU A 30 6.00 13.01 -9.00
C LEU A 30 6.61 14.41 -9.15
N PRO A 31 5.84 15.44 -9.54
CA PRO A 31 6.28 16.82 -9.50
C PRO A 31 6.76 17.26 -8.10
N PRO A 32 7.68 18.25 -7.97
CA PRO A 32 8.19 18.72 -6.68
C PRO A 32 7.12 19.27 -5.73
N GLU A 33 6.04 19.85 -6.27
CA GLU A 33 4.93 20.42 -5.52
C GLU A 33 3.87 19.40 -5.09
N THR A 34 4.08 18.11 -5.40
CA THR A 34 3.12 17.06 -5.08
C THR A 34 2.95 16.90 -3.57
N GLN A 35 1.71 17.03 -3.11
CA GLN A 35 1.34 16.71 -1.74
C GLN A 35 1.12 15.20 -1.61
N CYS A 36 1.81 14.56 -0.67
CA CYS A 36 1.79 13.12 -0.51
C CYS A 36 1.14 12.73 0.83
N GLY A 37 0.20 11.79 0.78
CA GLY A 37 -0.49 11.28 1.97
C GLY A 37 -0.53 9.76 2.02
N PHE A 38 -0.54 9.19 3.22
CA PHE A 38 -0.77 7.74 3.37
C PHE A 38 -1.80 7.46 4.47
N THR A 39 -2.60 6.41 4.27
CA THR A 39 -3.60 5.98 5.27
C THR A 39 -3.70 4.47 5.36
N GLY A 40 -3.91 3.96 6.58
CA GLY A 40 -4.03 2.54 6.88
C GLY A 40 -2.74 1.71 6.70
N TYR A 41 -1.76 2.19 5.93
CA TYR A 41 -0.43 1.58 5.80
C TYR A 41 0.56 2.35 6.68
N THR A 42 0.87 1.81 7.86
CA THR A 42 1.73 2.46 8.86
C THR A 42 3.22 2.22 8.64
N GLU A 43 3.60 1.57 7.54
CA GLU A 43 5.00 1.32 7.24
C GLU A 43 5.59 2.55 6.52
N PRO A 44 6.46 3.33 7.17
CA PRO A 44 6.96 4.60 6.63
C PRO A 44 7.89 4.40 5.44
N SER A 45 8.11 3.17 4.98
CA SER A 45 9.11 2.88 3.94
C SER A 45 8.89 3.64 2.63
N VAL A 46 7.65 3.97 2.26
CA VAL A 46 7.40 4.76 1.04
C VAL A 46 7.99 6.18 1.11
N VAL A 47 8.09 6.75 2.32
CA VAL A 47 8.65 8.08 2.53
C VAL A 47 10.16 8.13 2.29
N PHE A 48 10.86 6.99 2.35
CA PHE A 48 12.29 6.92 2.10
C PHE A 48 12.63 6.80 0.62
N TYR A 49 11.67 6.44 -0.23
CA TYR A 49 11.89 6.23 -1.66
C TYR A 49 11.39 7.37 -2.54
N THR A 50 10.75 8.36 -1.95
CA THR A 50 10.30 9.57 -2.66
C THR A 50 10.92 10.77 -1.94
N ASP A 51 11.54 11.67 -2.67
CA ASP A 51 12.09 12.92 -2.12
C ASP A 51 10.95 13.94 -1.87
N ARG A 52 9.91 13.50 -1.16
CA ARG A 52 8.66 14.25 -0.95
C ARG A 52 8.26 14.18 0.52
N LYS A 53 7.56 15.22 0.98
CA LYS A 53 6.99 15.24 2.32
C LYS A 53 5.69 14.42 2.32
N TRP A 54 5.59 13.51 3.27
CA TRP A 54 4.41 12.68 3.48
C TRP A 54 3.69 13.07 4.76
N GLU A 55 2.36 13.10 4.69
CA GLU A 55 1.51 13.21 5.87
C GLU A 55 0.73 11.92 6.11
N THR A 56 0.58 11.56 7.39
CA THR A 56 -0.31 10.48 7.81
C THR A 56 -1.73 11.00 7.78
N LEU A 57 -2.57 10.47 6.89
CA LEU A 57 -3.97 10.83 6.79
C LEU A 57 -4.82 9.88 7.64
N ARG A 58 -5.64 10.45 8.53
CA ARG A 58 -6.72 9.69 9.16
C ARG A 58 -7.89 9.56 8.19
N SER A 59 -8.78 8.61 8.42
CA SER A 59 -9.92 8.37 7.53
C SER A 59 -10.80 9.61 7.38
N GLU A 60 -10.91 10.44 8.43
CA GLU A 60 -11.65 11.69 8.41
C GLU A 60 -10.98 12.80 7.59
N ASP A 61 -9.65 12.78 7.44
CA ASP A 61 -8.89 13.81 6.72
C ASP A 61 -8.85 13.51 5.20
N LEU A 62 -9.13 12.26 4.81
CA LEU A 62 -9.00 11.77 3.44
C LEU A 62 -9.91 12.48 2.43
N PRO A 63 -11.20 12.75 2.68
CA PRO A 63 -12.04 13.48 1.74
C PRO A 63 -11.53 14.90 1.46
N SER A 64 -11.07 15.59 2.51
CA SER A 64 -10.47 16.93 2.39
C SER A 64 -9.19 16.88 1.57
N PHE A 65 -8.30 15.92 1.86
CA PHE A 65 -7.09 15.72 1.08
C PHE A 65 -7.40 15.42 -0.39
N LEU A 66 -8.37 14.55 -0.69
CA LEU A 66 -8.75 14.21 -2.07
C LEU A 66 -9.32 15.41 -2.84
N GLY A 67 -10.00 16.34 -2.16
CA GLY A 67 -10.71 17.47 -2.77
C GLY A 67 -9.90 18.76 -2.98
N MET A 68 -8.70 18.90 -2.41
CA MET A 68 -7.87 20.10 -2.62
C MET A 68 -7.47 20.26 -4.13
N PRO A 69 -6.94 21.41 -4.57
CA PRO A 69 -6.34 21.60 -5.90
C PRO A 69 -4.85 21.18 -5.98
N GLY A 70 -4.34 20.91 -7.19
CA GLY A 70 -2.92 20.62 -7.46
C GLY A 70 -2.53 19.13 -7.46
N SER A 71 -1.23 18.87 -7.69
CA SER A 71 -0.63 17.54 -7.78
C SER A 71 -0.68 16.78 -6.45
N ARG A 72 -1.14 15.52 -6.46
CA ARG A 72 -1.23 14.65 -5.28
C ARG A 72 -0.76 13.23 -5.50
N ALA A 73 -0.27 12.63 -4.42
CA ALA A 73 0.03 11.21 -4.33
C ALA A 73 -0.53 10.60 -3.04
N LEU A 74 -1.01 9.36 -3.14
CA LEU A 74 -1.64 8.63 -2.06
C LEU A 74 -1.17 7.18 -2.01
N VAL A 75 -0.99 6.67 -0.79
CA VAL A 75 -0.87 5.24 -0.52
C VAL A 75 -1.91 4.84 0.50
N ILE A 76 -2.85 4.00 0.08
CA ILE A 76 -4.01 3.60 0.88
C ILE A 76 -3.93 2.08 1.07
N ARG A 77 -4.00 1.61 2.32
CA ARG A 77 -4.18 0.17 2.57
C ARG A 77 -5.63 -0.21 2.25
N GLU A 78 -5.81 -0.94 1.15
CA GLU A 78 -7.11 -1.48 0.75
C GLU A 78 -7.49 -2.72 1.54
N ARG A 79 -6.52 -3.60 1.78
CA ARG A 79 -6.76 -4.85 2.52
C ARG A 79 -5.49 -5.31 3.21
N GLU A 80 -5.66 -5.98 4.33
CA GLU A 80 -4.57 -6.66 5.03
C GLU A 80 -5.04 -7.96 5.64
N VAL A 81 -4.25 -9.01 5.42
CA VAL A 81 -4.46 -10.36 5.93
C VAL A 81 -3.26 -10.73 6.78
N LYS A 82 -3.46 -10.88 8.09
CA LYS A 82 -2.39 -11.31 8.99
C LYS A 82 -2.15 -12.82 8.87
N ALA A 83 -0.88 -13.23 8.93
CA ALA A 83 -0.50 -14.64 8.83
C ALA A 83 -1.04 -15.49 10.00
N ASP A 84 -1.13 -14.91 11.21
CA ASP A 84 -1.73 -15.56 12.39
C ASP A 84 -3.20 -15.92 12.19
N ARG A 85 -3.96 -15.08 11.46
CA ARG A 85 -5.36 -15.33 11.08
C ARG A 85 -5.48 -16.47 10.08
N ALA A 86 -4.66 -16.46 9.01
CA ALA A 86 -4.69 -17.53 8.01
C ALA A 86 -4.38 -18.89 8.65
N PHE A 87 -3.42 -18.92 9.57
CA PHE A 87 -3.10 -20.12 10.35
C PHE A 87 -4.27 -20.53 11.27
N ARG A 88 -4.86 -19.59 12.04
CA ARG A 88 -6.01 -19.90 12.91
C ARG A 88 -7.23 -20.43 12.14
N GLN A 89 -7.53 -19.89 10.96
CA GLN A 89 -8.63 -20.38 10.13
C GLN A 89 -8.44 -21.83 9.65
N LEU A 90 -7.20 -22.27 9.44
CA LEU A 90 -6.87 -23.65 9.05
C LEU A 90 -7.01 -24.65 10.21
N PHE A 91 -6.77 -24.23 11.47
CA PHE A 91 -6.74 -25.13 12.62
C PHE A 91 -7.89 -24.97 13.62
N ALA A 92 -8.69 -23.90 13.53
CA ALA A 92 -9.86 -23.66 14.37
C ALA A 92 -10.89 -22.76 13.65
N PRO A 93 -11.77 -23.32 12.79
CA PRO A 93 -12.79 -22.55 12.07
C PRO A 93 -13.83 -22.02 13.05
N SER A 94 -13.55 -20.84 13.60
CA SER A 94 -14.43 -20.15 14.55
C SER A 94 -15.44 -19.33 13.77
N ARG A 95 -16.74 -19.42 14.11
CA ARG A 95 -17.89 -18.72 13.49
C ARG A 95 -17.90 -17.19 13.65
N GLN A 96 -16.79 -16.57 14.04
CA GLN A 96 -16.72 -15.13 14.17
C GLN A 96 -16.43 -14.56 12.77
N ALA A 97 -17.41 -13.89 12.18
CA ALA A 97 -17.26 -13.17 10.93
C ALA A 97 -16.12 -12.15 11.08
N ASP A 98 -14.94 -12.57 10.60
CA ASP A 98 -13.70 -11.83 10.71
C ASP A 98 -13.79 -10.58 9.83
N ARG A 99 -13.81 -9.40 10.45
CA ARG A 99 -13.71 -8.14 9.71
C ARG A 99 -12.35 -8.10 9.03
N GLU A 100 -12.35 -8.30 7.72
CA GLU A 100 -11.30 -7.76 6.86
C GLU A 100 -11.25 -6.25 7.09
N GLN A 101 -10.05 -5.72 7.33
CA GLN A 101 -9.87 -4.28 7.41
C GLN A 101 -9.82 -3.77 5.98
N ALA A 102 -11.00 -3.58 5.39
CA ALA A 102 -11.16 -2.89 4.13
C ALA A 102 -10.65 -1.45 4.27
N GLY A 103 -10.07 -0.95 3.18
CA GLY A 103 -9.62 0.43 3.07
C GLY A 103 -10.81 1.39 3.09
N PRO A 104 -10.54 2.67 3.39
CA PRO A 104 -11.59 3.69 3.50
C PRO A 104 -12.14 4.14 2.14
N VAL A 105 -11.48 3.80 1.03
CA VAL A 105 -11.78 4.27 -0.33
C VAL A 105 -11.46 3.15 -1.33
N THR A 106 -12.25 3.04 -2.40
CA THR A 106 -12.04 2.08 -3.49
C THR A 106 -11.23 2.67 -4.65
N ARG A 107 -10.75 1.79 -5.53
CA ARG A 107 -10.08 2.19 -6.77
C ARG A 107 -10.98 3.06 -7.65
N GLU A 108 -12.24 2.66 -7.81
CA GLU A 108 -13.21 3.33 -8.68
C GLU A 108 -13.50 4.75 -8.19
N GLU A 109 -13.56 4.96 -6.87
CA GLU A 109 -13.74 6.27 -6.27
C GLU A 109 -12.55 7.21 -6.57
N LEU A 110 -11.32 6.70 -6.51
CA LEU A 110 -10.11 7.47 -6.85
C LEU A 110 -10.03 7.79 -8.34
N GLU A 111 -10.32 6.81 -9.20
CA GLU A 111 -10.34 7.00 -10.65
C GLU A 111 -11.41 8.01 -11.07
N ALA A 112 -12.59 7.98 -10.44
CA ALA A 112 -13.64 8.99 -10.65
C ALA A 112 -13.21 10.41 -10.25
N LEU A 113 -12.28 10.55 -9.30
CA LEU A 113 -11.66 11.82 -8.90
C LEU A 113 -10.48 12.23 -9.79
N GLY A 114 -10.18 11.45 -10.83
CA GLY A 114 -9.12 11.71 -11.79
C GLY A 114 -7.72 11.30 -11.33
N TYR A 115 -7.61 10.37 -10.38
CA TYR A 115 -6.32 9.76 -10.04
C TYR A 115 -5.99 8.63 -11.02
N HIS A 116 -4.71 8.51 -11.36
CA HIS A 116 -4.14 7.27 -11.88
C HIS A 116 -3.85 6.36 -10.70
N VAL A 117 -4.42 5.16 -10.71
CA VAL A 117 -4.35 4.20 -9.61
C VAL A 117 -3.68 2.93 -10.06
N ASP A 118 -2.73 2.45 -9.26
CA ASP A 118 -2.13 1.13 -9.36
C ASP A 118 -2.39 0.34 -8.07
N VAL A 119 -2.38 -0.99 -8.21
CA VAL A 119 -2.56 -1.91 -7.09
C VAL A 119 -1.24 -2.59 -6.81
N VAL A 120 -0.75 -2.40 -5.59
CA VAL A 120 0.47 -3.03 -5.12
C VAL A 120 0.15 -4.02 -4.03
N GLU A 121 0.63 -5.25 -4.20
CA GLU A 121 0.49 -6.30 -3.20
C GLU A 121 1.84 -6.82 -2.73
N GLY A 122 1.90 -7.31 -1.50
CA GLY A 122 3.10 -7.94 -1.00
C GLY A 122 3.06 -8.24 0.49
N ILE A 123 4.20 -8.72 0.99
CA ILE A 123 4.36 -9.06 2.40
C ILE A 123 4.79 -7.80 3.14
N ASN A 124 4.07 -7.45 4.20
CA ASN A 124 4.51 -6.49 5.21
C ASN A 124 5.20 -7.29 6.34
N PRO A 125 6.55 -7.37 6.33
CA PRO A 125 7.27 -8.16 7.31
C PRO A 125 7.15 -7.56 8.72
N ALA A 126 7.06 -6.23 8.86
CA ALA A 126 6.90 -5.56 10.15
C ALA A 126 5.62 -5.97 10.87
N ARG A 127 4.60 -6.41 10.13
CA ARG A 127 3.30 -6.84 10.69
C ARG A 127 2.96 -8.29 10.44
N SER A 128 3.87 -9.05 9.83
CA SER A 128 3.66 -10.46 9.44
C SER A 128 2.31 -10.64 8.72
N SER A 129 2.06 -9.79 7.72
CA SER A 129 0.80 -9.74 6.99
C SER A 129 1.03 -9.66 5.48
N TYR A 130 0.04 -10.08 4.72
CA TYR A 130 -0.07 -9.75 3.30
C TYR A 130 -0.93 -8.50 3.17
N VAL A 131 -0.44 -7.49 2.45
CA VAL A 131 -1.14 -6.23 2.25
C VAL A 131 -1.41 -6.01 0.78
N ARG A 132 -2.55 -5.38 0.51
CA ARG A 132 -2.94 -4.83 -0.79
C ARG A 132 -3.12 -3.32 -0.61
N LEU A 133 -2.40 -2.56 -1.41
CA LEU A 133 -2.34 -1.11 -1.38
C LEU A 133 -2.89 -0.54 -2.69
N LEU A 134 -3.69 0.52 -2.59
CA LEU A 134 -3.93 1.42 -3.71
C LEU A 134 -2.85 2.49 -3.67
N VAL A 135 -2.10 2.60 -4.76
CA VAL A 135 -1.10 3.65 -4.96
C VAL A 135 -1.66 4.56 -6.04
N ALA A 136 -1.93 5.81 -5.69
CA ALA A 136 -2.63 6.72 -6.57
C ALA A 136 -1.84 8.01 -6.74
N LYS A 137 -1.84 8.56 -7.95
CA LYS A 137 -1.29 9.89 -8.23
C LYS A 137 -2.21 10.65 -9.17
N LYS A 138 -2.30 11.95 -8.95
CA LYS A 138 -3.00 12.89 -9.81
C LYS A 138 -2.05 14.05 -10.07
N THR A 139 -1.72 14.27 -11.33
CA THR A 139 -1.01 15.47 -11.77
C THR A 139 -2.06 16.53 -12.05
N GLY A 140 -2.01 17.66 -11.35
CA GLY A 140 -2.96 18.75 -11.58
C GLY A 140 -2.66 19.50 -12.89
N PRO A 141 -3.60 20.32 -13.39
CA PRO A 141 -3.37 21.76 -13.42
C PRO A 141 -3.30 22.36 -12.01
#